data_AF-A0A7X0EYL7-F1
#
_entry.id   AF-A0A7X0EYL7-F1
#
_cell.length_a   1.000
_cell.length_b   1.000
_cell.length_c   1.000
_cell.angle_alpha   90.00
_cell.angle_beta   90.00
_cell.angle_gamma   90.00
#
_symmetry.space_group_name_H-M   'P 1'
#
loop_
_entity.id
_entity.type
_entity.pdbx_description
1 polymer ?
#
loop_
_entity_poly.entity_id
_entity_poly.type
_entity_poly.pdbx_seq_one_letter_code
_entity_poly.pdbx_strand_id
1 'polypeptide(L)'
;MSICQPTCPPGTEKDVAAFGALQWYMKYGPIIAPEKRAAMYRAMARIPNVKIEDITTTEGRKGIGVVLDLGEAGKGYTILDPETYRYLGHKVVKDDMTSAMSLLNSGVVDEPGQIPSP
;
A
#
# COMPACT_ATOMS: atom_id res chain seq x y z
N MET A 1 9.57 -0.58 -4.95
CA MET A 1 9.61 -1.97 -5.47
C MET A 1 8.73 -2.03 -6.70
N SER A 2 9.11 -2.75 -7.74
CA SER A 2 8.25 -2.88 -8.92
C SER A 2 7.41 -4.14 -8.84
N ILE A 3 6.13 -4.03 -9.21
CA ILE A 3 5.14 -5.11 -9.08
C ILE A 3 5.35 -6.18 -10.16
N CYS A 4 5.73 -5.78 -11.38
CA CYS A 4 5.73 -6.64 -12.56
C CYS A 4 7.00 -6.52 -13.43
N GLN A 5 8.14 -6.11 -12.87
CA GLN A 5 9.38 -6.04 -13.66
C GLN A 5 9.91 -7.44 -14.02
N PRO A 6 10.54 -7.62 -15.21
CA PRO A 6 10.89 -6.57 -16.18
C PRO A 6 9.73 -6.15 -17.12
N THR A 7 8.67 -6.94 -17.24
CA THR A 7 7.57 -6.71 -18.19
C THR A 7 6.21 -6.84 -17.51
N CYS A 8 5.42 -5.77 -17.56
CA CYS A 8 4.04 -5.76 -17.10
C CYS A 8 3.09 -6.22 -18.22
N PRO A 9 1.91 -6.78 -17.89
CA PRO A 9 0.91 -7.09 -18.90
C PRO A 9 0.55 -5.85 -19.74
N PRO A 10 0.40 -5.97 -21.07
CA PRO A 10 0.08 -4.83 -21.92
C PRO A 10 -1.19 -4.11 -21.47
N GLY A 11 -1.14 -2.78 -21.41
CA GLY A 11 -2.28 -1.94 -21.03
C GLY A 11 -2.42 -1.70 -19.52
N THR A 12 -1.56 -2.30 -18.68
CA THR A 12 -1.57 -2.13 -17.22
C THR A 12 -0.55 -1.09 -16.72
N GLU A 13 0.24 -0.50 -17.62
CA GLU A 13 1.36 0.37 -17.25
C GLU A 13 0.90 1.60 -16.48
N LYS A 14 -0.24 2.18 -16.88
CA LYS A 14 -0.84 3.33 -16.20
C LYS A 14 -1.41 2.96 -14.83
N ASP A 15 -1.96 1.75 -14.71
CA ASP A 15 -2.54 1.26 -13.46
C ASP A 15 -1.45 1.02 -12.42
N VAL A 16 -0.35 0.38 -12.83
CA VAL A 16 0.85 0.18 -12.01
C VAL A 16 1.44 1.52 -11.56
N ALA A 17 1.56 2.48 -12.48
CA ALA A 17 2.09 3.81 -12.15
C ALA A 17 1.17 4.56 -11.18
N ALA A 18 -0.14 4.55 -11.40
CA ALA A 18 -1.12 5.19 -10.53
C ALA A 18 -1.15 4.56 -9.13
N PHE A 19 -1.16 3.23 -9.07
CA PHE A 19 -1.14 2.47 -7.83
C PHE A 19 0.13 2.77 -7.02
N GLY A 20 1.30 2.71 -7.67
CA GLY A 20 2.58 3.01 -7.04
C GLY A 20 2.69 4.45 -6.53
N ALA A 21 2.17 5.43 -7.29
CA ALA A 21 2.16 6.83 -6.88
C ALA A 21 1.27 7.06 -5.65
N LEU A 22 0.04 6.51 -5.65
CA LEU A 22 -0.88 6.63 -4.52
C LEU A 22 -0.31 5.96 -3.27
N GLN A 23 0.24 4.75 -3.42
CA GLN A 23 0.91 4.03 -2.34
C GLN A 23 2.10 4.82 -1.77
N TRP A 24 2.88 5.50 -2.61
CA TRP A 24 3.99 6.34 -2.15
C TRP A 24 3.52 7.50 -1.27
N TYR A 25 2.44 8.20 -1.66
CA TYR A 25 1.88 9.27 -0.85
C TYR A 25 1.32 8.77 0.49
N MET A 26 0.76 7.55 0.53
CA MET A 26 0.20 6.98 1.77
C MET A 26 1.24 6.76 2.87
N LYS A 27 2.52 6.59 2.52
CA LYS A 27 3.62 6.57 3.50
C LYS A 27 3.69 7.86 4.33
N TYR A 28 3.24 8.98 3.77
CA TYR A 28 3.18 10.28 4.43
C TYR A 28 1.79 10.54 5.06
N GLY A 29 0.99 9.50 5.28
CA GLY A 29 -0.38 9.58 5.79
C GLY A 29 -0.60 10.51 7.00
N PRO A 30 0.28 10.59 8.00
CA PRO A 30 0.09 11.47 9.16
C PRO A 30 0.04 12.97 8.83
N ILE A 31 0.70 13.41 7.75
CA ILE A 31 0.72 14.82 7.33
C ILE A 31 -0.36 15.14 6.28
N ILE A 32 -1.10 14.12 5.81
CA ILE A 32 -2.17 14.28 4.84
C ILE A 32 -3.51 14.37 5.57
N ALA A 33 -4.25 15.44 5.31
CA ALA A 33 -5.60 15.66 5.85
C ALA A 33 -6.49 14.41 5.63
N PRO A 34 -7.29 14.00 6.63
CA PRO A 34 -8.07 12.76 6.58
C PRO A 34 -8.94 12.62 5.32
N GLU A 35 -9.55 13.71 4.86
CA GLU A 35 -10.45 13.73 3.69
C GLU A 35 -9.68 13.42 2.41
N LYS A 36 -8.44 13.95 2.28
CA LYS A 36 -7.54 13.67 1.16
C LYS A 36 -7.08 12.22 1.19
N ARG A 37 -6.77 11.68 2.37
CA ARG A 37 -6.39 10.27 2.53
C ARG A 37 -7.52 9.33 2.10
N ALA A 38 -8.74 9.62 2.54
CA ALA A 38 -9.92 8.87 2.13
C ALA A 38 -10.17 8.94 0.61
N ALA A 39 -9.93 10.11 -0.01
CA ALA A 39 -10.01 10.26 -1.46
C ALA A 39 -8.95 9.42 -2.19
N MET A 40 -7.74 9.30 -1.65
CA MET A 40 -6.68 8.45 -2.20
C MET A 40 -7.06 6.96 -2.13
N TYR A 41 -7.63 6.48 -1.02
CA TYR A 41 -8.12 5.09 -0.93
C TYR A 41 -9.23 4.82 -1.94
N ARG A 42 -10.19 5.73 -2.08
CA ARG A 42 -11.24 5.64 -3.11
C ARG A 42 -10.68 5.67 -4.52
N ALA A 43 -9.62 6.45 -4.77
CA ALA A 43 -8.96 6.49 -6.06
C ALA A 43 -8.25 5.17 -6.38
N MET A 44 -7.55 4.55 -5.41
CA MET A 44 -6.93 3.24 -5.61
C MET A 44 -7.98 2.18 -5.96
N ALA A 45 -9.11 2.16 -5.26
CA ALA A 45 -10.20 1.21 -5.52
C ALA A 45 -10.85 1.35 -6.91
N ARG A 46 -10.60 2.45 -7.63
CA ARG A 46 -11.09 2.67 -9.01
C ARG A 46 -10.09 2.26 -10.08
N ILE A 47 -8.85 1.94 -9.71
CA ILE A 47 -7.85 1.47 -10.65
C ILE A 47 -8.28 0.07 -11.15
N PRO A 48 -8.26 -0.20 -12.46
CA PRO A 48 -8.51 -1.53 -12.98
C PRO A 48 -7.63 -2.58 -12.31
N ASN A 49 -8.18 -3.79 -12.13
CA ASN A 49 -7.52 -4.92 -11.46
C ASN A 49 -7.20 -4.69 -9.97
N VAL A 50 -7.66 -3.59 -9.37
CA VAL A 50 -7.61 -3.42 -7.92
C VAL A 50 -8.81 -4.09 -7.25
N LYS A 51 -8.53 -4.85 -6.19
CA LYS A 51 -9.52 -5.49 -5.33
C LYS A 51 -9.28 -5.10 -3.87
N ILE A 52 -10.32 -5.20 -3.07
CA ILE A 52 -10.24 -5.07 -1.62
C ILE A 52 -10.39 -6.47 -1.03
N GLU A 53 -9.45 -6.86 -0.17
CA GLU A 53 -9.41 -8.18 0.47
C GLU A 53 -9.15 -8.02 1.96
N ASP A 54 -9.80 -8.82 2.78
CA ASP A 54 -9.39 -9.00 4.17
C ASP A 54 -8.10 -9.81 4.19
N ILE A 55 -7.05 -9.30 4.84
CA ILE A 55 -5.76 -9.97 4.93
C ILE A 55 -5.30 -10.11 6.36
N THR A 56 -4.46 -11.10 6.60
CA THR A 56 -3.66 -11.18 7.81
C THR A 56 -2.26 -10.68 7.48
N THR A 57 -1.78 -9.68 8.22
CA THR A 57 -0.40 -9.19 8.07
C THR A 57 0.60 -10.25 8.52
N THR A 58 1.86 -10.10 8.13
CA THR A 58 2.95 -11.00 8.53
C THR A 58 3.09 -11.14 10.05
N GLU A 59 2.65 -10.14 10.81
CA GLU A 59 2.67 -10.11 12.27
C GLU A 59 1.39 -10.69 12.90
N GLY A 60 0.49 -11.30 12.11
CA GLY A 60 -0.74 -11.92 12.62
C GLY A 60 -1.89 -10.96 12.89
N ARG A 61 -1.76 -9.66 12.54
CA ARG A 61 -2.83 -8.67 12.70
C ARG A 61 -3.80 -8.73 11.52
N LYS A 62 -5.08 -8.47 11.76
CA LYS A 62 -6.05 -8.26 10.67
C LYS A 62 -5.74 -6.92 9.98
N GLY A 63 -5.83 -6.90 8.66
CA GLY A 63 -5.65 -5.72 7.84
C GLY A 63 -6.56 -5.75 6.64
N ILE A 64 -6.77 -4.60 6.03
CA ILE A 64 -7.47 -4.46 4.75
C ILE A 64 -6.41 -4.32 3.67
N GLY A 65 -6.40 -5.25 2.73
CA GLY A 65 -5.54 -5.23 1.55
C GLY A 65 -6.22 -4.52 0.39
N VAL A 66 -5.60 -3.45 -0.10
CA VAL A 66 -5.89 -2.88 -1.44
C VAL A 66 -4.90 -3.51 -2.41
N VAL A 67 -5.38 -4.39 -3.27
CA VAL A 67 -4.55 -5.32 -4.04
C VAL A 67 -4.65 -5.02 -5.53
N LEU A 68 -3.56 -4.60 -6.15
CA LEU A 68 -3.42 -4.63 -7.62
C LEU A 68 -2.98 -6.04 -8.03
N ASP A 69 -3.88 -6.77 -8.69
CA ASP A 69 -3.65 -8.16 -9.11
C ASP A 69 -3.42 -8.24 -10.62
N LEU A 70 -2.18 -8.50 -11.03
CA LEU A 70 -1.80 -8.63 -12.45
C LEU A 70 -1.66 -10.09 -12.87
N GLY A 71 -2.27 -11.02 -12.13
CA GLY A 71 -2.16 -12.46 -12.39
C GLY A 71 -0.74 -12.96 -12.15
N GLU A 72 -0.22 -13.75 -13.09
CA GLU A 72 1.13 -14.34 -13.01
C GLU A 72 2.25 -13.28 -12.97
N ALA A 73 1.99 -12.06 -13.45
CA ALA A 73 2.98 -10.99 -13.42
C ALA A 73 3.28 -10.47 -12.00
N GLY A 74 2.38 -10.74 -11.04
CA GLY A 74 2.54 -10.38 -9.63
C GLY A 74 1.37 -9.59 -9.06
N LYS A 75 1.41 -9.42 -7.73
CA LYS A 75 0.40 -8.70 -6.94
C LYS A 75 1.06 -7.66 -6.06
N GLY A 76 0.54 -6.43 -6.09
CA GLY A 76 0.93 -5.34 -5.20
C GLY A 76 -0.13 -5.10 -4.14
N TYR A 77 0.27 -5.12 -2.86
CA TYR A 77 -0.62 -4.93 -1.72
C TYR A 77 -0.30 -3.61 -1.02
N THR A 78 -1.30 -2.78 -0.81
CA THR A 78 -1.29 -1.70 0.19
C THR A 78 -2.13 -2.15 1.38
N ILE A 79 -1.55 -2.13 2.58
CA ILE A 79 -2.15 -2.72 3.78
C ILE A 79 -2.61 -1.60 4.71
N LEU A 80 -3.87 -1.67 5.11
CA LEU A 80 -4.50 -0.69 6.00
C LEU A 80 -4.95 -1.33 7.31
N ASP A 81 -4.94 -0.54 8.37
CA ASP A 81 -5.53 -0.89 9.65
C ASP A 81 -7.07 -0.91 9.53
N PRO A 82 -7.76 -1.96 10.01
CA PRO A 82 -9.20 -2.11 9.77
C PRO A 82 -10.06 -1.15 10.60
N GLU A 83 -9.54 -0.62 11.70
CA GLU A 83 -10.30 0.29 12.58
C GLU A 83 -10.07 1.75 12.20
N THR A 84 -8.82 2.09 11.88
CA THR A 84 -8.38 3.48 11.67
C THR A 84 -8.09 3.83 10.22
N TYR A 85 -8.06 2.83 9.32
CA TYR A 85 -7.64 2.96 7.92
C TYR A 85 -6.25 3.62 7.78
N ARG A 86 -5.39 3.50 8.80
CA ARG A 86 -4.00 3.96 8.72
C ARG A 86 -3.21 3.00 7.84
N TYR A 87 -2.32 3.55 7.03
CA TYR A 87 -1.38 2.76 6.24
C TYR A 87 -0.44 1.98 7.17
N LEU A 88 -0.41 0.65 7.04
CA LEU A 88 0.41 -0.26 7.84
C LEU A 88 1.63 -0.76 7.08
N GLY A 89 1.66 -0.62 5.76
CA GLY A 89 2.74 -1.14 4.94
C GLY A 89 2.29 -1.57 3.56
N HIS A 90 3.22 -2.21 2.86
CA HIS A 90 2.96 -2.81 1.57
C HIS A 90 3.74 -4.10 1.38
N LYS A 91 3.28 -4.94 0.47
CA LYS A 91 4.05 -6.07 -0.03
C LYS A 91 3.84 -6.26 -1.53
N VAL A 92 4.82 -6.85 -2.17
CA VAL A 92 4.73 -7.35 -3.53
C VAL A 92 4.95 -8.86 -3.47
N VAL A 93 4.06 -9.60 -4.12
CA VAL A 93 4.16 -11.05 -4.29
C VAL A 93 4.31 -11.33 -5.77
N LYS A 94 5.37 -12.03 -6.14
CA LYS A 94 5.63 -12.44 -7.52
C LYS A 94 6.37 -13.77 -7.51
N ASP A 95 5.86 -14.75 -8.24
CA ASP A 95 6.39 -16.12 -8.23
C ASP A 95 6.54 -16.61 -6.76
N ASP A 96 7.70 -17.15 -6.40
CA ASP A 96 8.03 -17.58 -5.02
C ASP A 96 8.60 -16.45 -4.14
N MET A 97 8.64 -15.21 -4.64
CA MET A 97 9.22 -14.07 -3.95
C MET A 97 8.14 -13.18 -3.33
N THR A 98 8.27 -12.94 -2.02
CA THR A 98 7.54 -11.89 -1.32
C THR A 98 8.51 -10.84 -0.82
N SER A 99 8.29 -9.58 -1.21
CA SER A 99 9.01 -8.44 -0.66
C SER A 99 8.03 -7.53 0.07
N ALA A 100 8.30 -7.20 1.33
CA ALA A 100 7.38 -6.47 2.18
C ALA A 100 8.10 -5.34 2.93
N MET A 101 7.36 -4.27 3.20
CA MET A 101 7.79 -3.17 4.05
C MET A 101 6.64 -2.78 4.97
N SER A 102 6.80 -3.00 6.27
CA SER A 102 5.86 -2.59 7.30
C SER A 102 6.20 -1.20 7.81
N LEU A 103 5.18 -0.35 7.97
CA LEU A 103 5.31 0.92 8.67
C LEU A 103 5.11 0.67 10.16
N LEU A 104 6.21 0.71 10.93
CA LEU A 104 6.17 0.46 12.38
C LEU A 104 5.57 1.66 13.11
N ASN A 105 6.11 2.85 12.85
CA ASN A 105 5.57 4.09 13.36
C ASN A 105 5.90 5.28 12.44
N SER A 106 5.05 6.30 12.47
CA SER A 106 5.23 7.56 11.78
C SER A 106 4.44 8.66 12.48
N GLY A 107 5.07 9.80 12.72
CA GLY A 107 4.44 10.96 13.33
C GLY A 107 5.30 12.20 13.16
N VAL A 108 4.72 13.36 13.42
CA VAL A 108 5.46 14.61 13.57
C VAL A 108 6.14 14.58 14.93
N VAL A 109 7.42 14.94 14.97
CA VAL A 109 8.22 15.04 16.19
C VAL A 109 8.76 16.45 16.34
N ASP A 110 9.08 16.83 17.57
CA ASP A 110 9.56 18.17 17.87
C ASP A 110 11.06 18.32 17.55
N GLU A 111 11.85 17.27 17.82
CA GLU A 111 13.31 17.30 17.65
C GLU A 111 13.86 16.17 16.76
N PRO A 112 14.98 16.41 16.03
CA PRO A 112 15.67 15.36 15.29
C PRO A 112 16.12 14.20 16.19
N GLY A 113 15.89 12.96 15.74
CA GLY A 113 16.25 11.75 16.48
C GLY A 113 15.18 11.25 17.45
N GLN A 114 14.11 12.02 17.68
CA GLN A 114 12.97 11.59 18.46
C GLN A 114 12.16 10.51 17.71
N ILE A 115 11.77 9.45 18.42
CA ILE A 115 10.91 8.40 17.88
C ILE A 115 9.45 8.82 18.07
N PRO A 116 8.60 8.77 17.04
CA PRO A 116 7.17 9.02 17.19
C PRO A 116 6.57 8.10 18.25
N SER A 117 5.67 8.62 19.08
CA SER A 117 4.91 7.80 20.04
C SER A 117 3.98 6.83 19.28
N PRO A 118 3.73 5.60 19.80
CA PRO A 118 2.82 4.64 19.17
C PRO A 118 1.41 5.18 18.93
#